data_AF-A0A8D8CWE4-F1
#
_entry.id   AF-A0A8D8CWE4-F1
#
_cell.length_a   1.000
_cell.length_b   1.000
_cell.length_c   1.000
_cell.angle_alpha   90.00
_cell.angle_beta   90.00
_cell.angle_gamma   90.00
#
_symmetry.space_group_name_H-M   'P 1'
#
loop_
_entity.id
_entity.type
_entity.pdbx_description
1 polymer ?
#
loop_
_entity_poly.entity_id
_entity_poly.type
_entity_poly.pdbx_seq_one_letter_code
_entity_poly.pdbx_strand_id
1 'polypeptide(L)'
;MLQYNLRDYEEAYGQKRRQQHQLFRAKVRHQEELEFEDMEQLHRSNETRKFYKKKLNGSRQGFTPRVEMCRDKDGVILTDEREVIDRWKQHFDEHLNGA
;
A
#
# COMPACT_ATOMS: atom_id res chain seq x y z
N MET A 1 -8.67 8.01 -47.09
CA MET A 1 -7.41 8.56 -46.51
C MET A 1 -7.42 8.71 -44.98
N LEU A 2 -8.51 8.45 -44.25
CA LEU A 2 -8.55 8.54 -42.77
C LEU A 2 -8.20 7.23 -42.03
N GLN A 3 -8.21 6.07 -42.70
CA GLN A 3 -8.01 4.77 -42.07
C GLN A 3 -6.54 4.34 -41.92
N TYR A 4 -5.65 4.79 -42.82
CA TYR A 4 -4.22 4.45 -42.76
C TYR A 4 -3.56 5.00 -41.49
N ASN A 5 -3.88 6.25 -41.15
CA ASN A 5 -3.35 6.90 -39.95
C ASN A 5 -3.79 6.20 -38.66
N LEU A 6 -5.02 5.65 -38.61
CA LEU A 6 -5.54 5.01 -37.40
C LEU A 6 -4.73 3.76 -37.02
N ARG A 7 -4.39 2.92 -38.01
CA ARG A 7 -3.55 1.74 -37.79
C ARG A 7 -2.14 2.11 -37.33
N ASP A 8 -1.56 3.12 -37.97
CA ASP A 8 -0.22 3.60 -37.59
C ASP A 8 -0.21 4.19 -36.16
N TYR A 9 -1.26 4.90 -35.77
CA TYR A 9 -1.42 5.42 -34.41
C TYR A 9 -1.64 4.31 -33.37
N GLU A 10 -2.44 3.29 -33.70
CA GLU A 10 -2.64 2.12 -32.83
C GLU A 10 -1.34 1.34 -32.62
N GLU A 11 -0.57 1.13 -33.69
CA GLU A 11 0.73 0.48 -33.62
C GLU A 11 1.74 1.30 -32.79
N ALA A 12 1.79 2.62 -32.99
CA ALA A 12 2.62 3.53 -32.20
C ALA A 12 2.23 3.55 -30.72
N TYR A 13 0.94 3.57 -30.40
CA TYR A 13 0.45 3.48 -29.02
C TYR A 13 0.83 2.12 -28.39
N GLY A 14 0.64 1.02 -29.13
CA GLY A 14 1.02 -0.31 -28.69
C GLY A 14 2.52 -0.43 -28.41
N GLN A 15 3.37 0.14 -29.26
CA GLN A 15 4.82 0.18 -29.06
C GLN A 15 5.18 0.97 -27.79
N LYS A 16 4.63 2.18 -27.60
CA LYS A 16 4.85 2.99 -26.39
C LYS A 16 4.40 2.25 -25.13
N ARG A 17 3.24 1.58 -25.17
CA ARG A 17 2.72 0.82 -24.02
C ARG A 17 3.59 -0.40 -23.70
N ARG A 18 4.16 -1.07 -24.70
CA ARG A 18 5.13 -2.16 -24.52
C ARG A 18 6.42 -1.65 -23.88
N GLN A 19 6.97 -0.53 -24.38
CA GLN A 19 8.16 0.11 -23.80
C GLN A 19 7.93 0.52 -22.35
N GLN A 20 6.78 1.13 -22.05
CA GLN A 20 6.39 1.48 -20.69
C GLN A 20 6.33 0.25 -19.77
N HIS A 21 5.69 -0.84 -20.20
CA HIS A 21 5.61 -2.07 -19.41
C HIS A 21 7.00 -2.69 -19.18
N GLN A 22 7.86 -2.68 -20.19
CA GLN A 22 9.24 -3.16 -20.06
C GLN A 22 10.00 -2.33 -19.01
N LEU A 23 9.87 -1.01 -19.06
CA LEU A 23 10.49 -0.11 -18.10
C LEU A 23 9.97 -0.34 -16.68
N PHE A 24 8.66 -0.49 -16.49
CA PHE A 24 8.07 -0.79 -15.18
C PHE A 24 8.55 -2.14 -14.64
N ARG A 25 8.58 -3.18 -15.47
CA ARG A 25 9.13 -4.49 -15.08
C ARG A 25 10.61 -4.43 -14.73
N ALA A 26 11.39 -3.63 -15.46
CA ALA A 26 12.80 -3.43 -15.14
C ALA A 26 12.97 -2.72 -13.78
N LYS A 27 12.18 -1.67 -13.52
CA LYS A 27 12.21 -0.95 -12.24
C LYS A 27 11.81 -1.85 -11.05
N VAL A 28 10.75 -2.64 -11.20
CA VAL A 28 10.31 -3.58 -10.17
C VAL A 28 11.42 -4.59 -9.86
N ARG A 29 12.00 -5.22 -10.90
CA ARG A 29 13.10 -6.18 -10.71
C ARG A 29 14.32 -5.56 -10.03
N HIS A 30 14.71 -4.35 -10.45
CA HIS A 30 15.83 -3.64 -9.84
C HIS A 30 15.57 -3.32 -8.36
N GLN A 31 14.35 -2.94 -8.01
CA GLN A 31 13.98 -2.72 -6.61
C GLN A 31 14.03 -4.02 -5.80
N GLU A 32 13.55 -5.13 -6.35
CA GLU A 32 13.64 -6.45 -5.70
C GLU A 32 15.10 -6.86 -5.48
N GLU A 33 15.98 -6.65 -6.47
CA GLU A 33 17.43 -6.90 -6.36
C GLU A 33 18.05 -6.10 -5.20
N LEU A 34 17.78 -4.79 -5.11
CA LEU A 34 18.26 -3.96 -4.01
C LEU A 34 17.73 -4.42 -2.65
N GLU A 35 16.49 -4.90 -2.58
CA GLU A 35 15.93 -5.44 -1.35
C GLU A 35 16.62 -6.73 -0.90
N PHE A 36 16.99 -7.61 -1.84
CA PHE A 36 17.78 -8.80 -1.58
C PHE A 36 19.18 -8.48 -1.08
N GLU A 37 19.88 -7.54 -1.72
CA GLU A 37 21.21 -7.10 -1.31
C GLU A 37 21.21 -6.54 0.11
N ASP A 38 20.24 -5.69 0.46
CA ASP A 38 20.10 -5.16 1.81
C ASP A 38 19.80 -6.26 2.84
N MET A 39 18.95 -7.24 2.50
CA MET A 39 18.72 -8.40 3.38
C MET A 39 20.00 -9.22 3.60
N GLU A 40 20.82 -9.39 2.57
CA GLU A 40 22.11 -10.09 2.70
C GLU A 40 23.08 -9.31 3.60
N GLN A 41 23.13 -7.98 3.48
CA GLN A 41 23.94 -7.13 4.36
C GLN A 41 23.47 -7.20 5.83
N LEU A 42 22.16 -7.19 6.07
CA LEU A 42 21.60 -7.35 7.42
C LEU A 42 21.92 -8.72 8.02
N HIS A 43 21.93 -9.77 7.19
CA HIS A 43 22.34 -11.10 7.61
C HIS A 43 23.84 -11.13 7.97
N ARG A 44 24.71 -10.59 7.11
CA ARG A 44 26.16 -10.52 7.34
C ARG A 44 26.53 -9.71 8.58
N SER A 45 25.77 -8.67 8.91
CA SER A 45 25.98 -7.82 10.09
C SER A 45 25.32 -8.35 11.37
N ASN A 46 24.71 -9.54 11.35
CA ASN A 46 23.97 -10.13 12.49
C ASN A 46 22.84 -9.24 13.03
N GLU A 47 22.27 -8.38 12.21
CA GLU A 47 21.16 -7.47 12.53
C GLU A 47 19.81 -8.20 12.44
N THR A 48 19.67 -9.28 13.20
CA THR A 48 18.57 -10.26 13.14
C THR A 48 17.20 -9.60 13.28
N ARG A 49 17.06 -8.61 14.18
CA ARG A 49 15.80 -7.88 14.38
C ARG A 49 15.39 -7.10 13.12
N LYS A 50 16.34 -6.40 12.49
CA LYS A 50 16.06 -5.61 11.28
C LYS A 50 15.78 -6.53 10.10
N PHE A 51 16.54 -7.62 9.98
CA PHE A 51 16.33 -8.66 8.96
C PHE A 51 14.89 -9.21 9.00
N TYR A 52 14.44 -9.70 10.17
CA TYR A 52 13.09 -10.23 10.31
C TYR A 52 12.01 -9.15 10.21
N LYS A 53 12.23 -7.95 10.76
CA LYS A 53 11.27 -6.84 10.63
C LYS A 53 11.07 -6.46 9.16
N LYS A 54 12.14 -6.40 8.36
CA LYS A 54 12.05 -6.09 6.92
C LYS A 54 11.32 -7.19 6.16
N LYS A 55 11.63 -8.46 6.42
CA LYS A 55 10.91 -9.63 5.86
C LYS A 55 9.43 -9.65 6.25
N LEU A 56 9.11 -9.45 7.52
CA LEU A 56 7.75 -9.57 8.04
C LEU A 56 6.88 -8.38 7.66
N ASN A 57 7.39 -7.15 7.74
CA ASN A 57 6.61 -5.96 7.44
C ASN A 57 6.56 -5.68 5.93
N GLY A 58 7.64 -5.90 5.19
CA GLY A 58 7.68 -5.58 3.76
C GLY A 58 6.92 -6.57 2.88
N SER A 59 7.05 -7.88 3.14
CA SER A 59 6.47 -8.91 2.26
C SER A 59 5.07 -9.37 2.65
N ARG A 60 4.68 -9.23 3.93
CA ARG A 60 3.37 -9.71 4.42
C ARG A 60 2.33 -8.62 4.57
N GLN A 61 2.72 -7.38 4.84
CA GLN A 61 1.78 -6.27 4.78
C GLN A 61 1.66 -5.84 3.33
N GLY A 62 0.65 -6.38 2.64
CA GLY A 62 0.12 -5.72 1.45
C GLY A 62 -0.39 -4.32 1.79
N PHE A 63 -1.06 -3.68 0.84
CA PHE A 63 -1.72 -2.41 1.12
C PHE A 63 -2.82 -2.63 2.17
N THR A 64 -2.57 -2.17 3.40
CA THR A 64 -3.58 -2.09 4.44
C THR A 64 -4.14 -0.67 4.42
N PRO A 65 -5.37 -0.45 3.93
CA PRO A 65 -5.99 0.86 4.00
C PRO A 65 -6.06 1.29 5.47
N ARG A 66 -5.66 2.54 5.74
CA ARG A 66 -5.83 3.14 7.07
C ARG A 66 -7.31 3.45 7.22
N VAL A 67 -8.03 2.50 7.78
CA VAL A 67 -9.47 2.59 7.98
C VAL A 67 -9.73 3.29 9.32
N GLU A 68 -10.10 4.57 9.26
CA GLU A 68 -10.56 5.36 10.40
C GLU A 68 -12.08 5.32 10.49
N MET A 69 -12.67 4.12 10.52
CA MET A 69 -14.12 3.95 10.68
C MET A 69 -14.40 3.14 11.95
N CYS A 70 -15.46 3.50 12.68
CA CYS A 70 -15.89 2.75 13.86
C CYS A 70 -17.42 2.58 13.87
N ARG A 71 -17.93 1.66 14.69
CA ARG A 71 -19.38 1.51 14.85
C ARG A 71 -19.89 2.42 15.96
N ASP A 72 -21.02 3.05 15.71
CA ASP A 72 -21.81 3.69 16.75
C ASP A 72 -22.51 2.64 17.64
N LYS A 73 -23.13 3.06 18.74
CA LYS A 73 -23.86 2.22 19.69
C LYS A 73 -24.97 1.39 19.03
N ASP A 74 -25.64 1.98 18.05
CA ASP A 74 -26.71 1.31 17.30
C ASP A 74 -26.17 0.40 16.17
N GLY A 75 -24.85 0.27 16.06
CA GLY A 75 -24.18 -0.60 15.09
C GLY A 75 -23.97 0.01 13.70
N VAL A 76 -24.34 1.28 13.51
CA VAL A 76 -24.10 2.04 12.27
C VAL A 76 -22.61 2.33 12.10
N ILE A 77 -22.08 2.26 10.88
CA ILE A 77 -20.66 2.55 10.60
C ILE A 77 -20.49 4.06 10.44
N LEU A 78 -19.69 4.67 11.31
CA LEU A 78 -19.24 6.05 11.24
C LEU A 78 -17.97 6.12 10.38
N THR A 79 -18.00 6.96 9.35
CA THR A 79 -16.86 7.21 8.45
C THR A 79 -16.33 8.64 8.52
N ASP A 80 -17.08 9.56 9.13
CA ASP A 80 -16.63 10.93 9.35
C ASP A 80 -15.66 11.00 10.54
N GLU A 81 -14.57 11.73 10.37
CA GLU A 81 -13.49 11.82 11.36
C GLU A 81 -14.00 12.41 12.70
N ARG A 82 -14.91 13.39 12.64
CA ARG A 82 -15.44 14.05 13.85
C ARG A 82 -16.36 13.11 14.62
N GLU A 83 -17.24 12.41 13.90
CA GLU A 83 -18.14 11.42 14.48
C GLU A 83 -17.37 10.28 15.17
N VAL A 84 -16.29 9.80 14.54
CA VAL A 84 -15.41 8.78 15.12
C VAL A 84 -14.75 9.28 16.41
N ILE A 85 -14.22 10.51 16.42
CA ILE A 85 -13.60 11.11 17.62
C ILE A 85 -14.62 11.24 18.75
N ASP A 86 -15.82 11.73 18.45
CA ASP A 86 -16.86 11.93 19.47
C ASP A 86 -17.38 10.59 20.02
N ARG A 87 -17.48 9.56 19.18
CA ARG A 87 -17.78 8.19 19.60
C ARG A 87 -16.71 7.63 20.55
N TRP A 88 -15.44 7.93 20.31
CA TRP A 88 -14.34 7.55 21.22
C TRP A 88 -14.42 8.30 22.55
N LYS A 89 -14.69 9.61 22.54
CA LYS A 89 -14.89 10.38 23.79
C LYS A 89 -16.00 9.76 24.62
N GLN A 90 -17.16 9.49 24.01
CA GLN A 90 -18.29 8.84 24.69
C GLN A 90 -17.93 7.46 25.25
N HIS A 91 -17.21 6.64 24.46
CA HIS A 91 -16.79 5.30 24.91
C HIS A 91 -15.96 5.36 26.19
N PHE A 92 -14.96 6.23 26.20
CA PHE A 92 -14.03 6.36 27.32
C PHE A 92 -14.69 7.03 28.53
N ASP A 93 -15.56 8.01 28.32
CA ASP A 93 -16.32 8.62 29.40
C ASP A 93 -17.19 7.59 30.13
N GLU A 94 -17.92 6.76 29.38
CA GLU A 94 -18.75 5.69 29.94
C GLU A 94 -17.94 4.59 30.65
N HIS A 95 -16.77 4.22 30.13
CA HIS A 95 -15.94 3.14 30.70
C HIS A 95 -15.07 3.59 31.88
N LEU A 96 -14.56 4.82 31.84
CA LEU A 96 -13.57 5.29 32.82
C LEU A 96 -14.20 6.15 33.91
N ASN A 97 -15.21 6.95 33.55
CA ASN A 97 -15.83 7.87 34.48
C ASN A 97 -17.15 7.34 35.04
N GLY A 98 -17.65 6.21 34.51
CA GLY A 98 -18.78 5.46 35.05
C GLY A 98 -19.97 6.37 35.38
N ALA A 99 -20.78 6.67 34.38
CA ALA A 99 -22.08 7.30 34.64
C ALA A 99 -22.91 6.45 35.62
#